data_AF-A0A4Q5X489-F1
#
_entry.id   AF-A0A4Q5X489-F1
#
_cell.length_a   1.000
_cell.length_b   1.000
_cell.length_c   1.000
_cell.angle_alpha   90.00
_cell.angle_beta   90.00
_cell.angle_gamma   90.00
#
_symmetry.space_group_name_H-M   'P 1'
#
loop_
_entity.id
_entity.type
_entity.pdbx_description
1 polymer ?
#
loop_
_entity_poly.entity_id
_entity_poly.type
_entity_poly.pdbx_seq_one_letter_code
_entity_poly.pdbx_strand_id
1 'polypeptide(L)'
;MRARTSTAIITVLCVLGAACSPDHAGPSGAAGHSASGASSQGGSEESGGRSGGAAAGGEGASPGAGEPGSSGSGAAAGASSGGSGSIGAALGPARFGEGDLDAATDGGTLTFQNLGKAGFYPSRRDPASGTCDVYQNGACCMTKHVLEDDQLTPWDEELIVSLRGPLQIKQFVVYTSEDEQSWNMQSAWDSANPGQAFGIQFDGNATRGAKFVGTVGSECVADAMTDESFPCGPNSVPYCPAEGGGPKNYGWSGSKLFVLAARMPMMGASSLDSATACGTGTSNGWYNAPWIGISLGELVREGKFGDCNCYGRTPPEWYAGDGCGQINAFEVVNDNNDYQNFDVFSSNVFSYAGNVGEGPCGKNCDLGGVGPADLIDKATSMPASKGGIVTQGGSFAHLAFRRPTEGYRYVLALFDVRTRQMQLALIHPNKVPAAAAGLLPELPRSLGRATIDSLLGMRLPG
;
A
#
# COMPACT_ATOMS: atom_id res chain seq x y z
N MET A 1 -34.05 56.43 23.83
CA MET A 1 -32.63 56.01 23.92
C MET A 1 -32.46 54.76 23.07
N ARG A 2 -31.86 54.89 21.88
CA ARG A 2 -31.46 53.80 20.98
C ARG A 2 -30.00 54.08 20.65
N ALA A 3 -29.11 53.13 20.92
CA ALA A 3 -27.70 53.20 20.51
C ALA A 3 -27.43 52.12 19.46
N ARG A 4 -26.86 52.56 18.34
CA ARG A 4 -26.36 51.77 17.21
C ARG A 4 -24.83 51.64 17.35
N THR A 5 -24.28 50.51 16.91
CA THR A 5 -22.86 50.32 16.57
C THR A 5 -22.84 49.24 15.47
N SER A 6 -22.82 49.61 14.19
CA SER A 6 -21.69 49.94 13.31
C SER A 6 -20.75 48.77 12.98
N THR A 7 -21.03 48.17 11.83
CA THR A 7 -20.23 47.24 11.02
C THR A 7 -19.13 48.01 10.26
N ALA A 8 -17.92 47.47 10.20
CA ALA A 8 -16.85 47.97 9.33
C ALA A 8 -16.56 46.95 8.22
N ILE A 9 -16.73 47.38 6.97
CA ILE A 9 -16.35 46.69 5.73
C ILE A 9 -15.09 47.38 5.21
N ILE A 10 -14.02 46.62 4.95
CA ILE A 10 -12.80 47.12 4.30
C ILE A 10 -12.86 46.73 2.82
N THR A 11 -12.96 47.74 1.98
CA THR A 11 -12.81 47.67 0.52
C THR A 11 -11.38 48.09 0.17
N VAL A 12 -10.63 47.26 -0.56
CA VAL A 12 -9.35 47.66 -1.17
C VAL A 12 -9.57 47.80 -2.67
N LEU A 13 -9.39 49.04 -3.13
CA LEU A 13 -9.43 49.50 -4.51
C LEU A 13 -7.97 49.65 -4.97
N CYS A 14 -7.58 49.06 -6.10
CA CYS A 14 -6.34 49.44 -6.79
C CYS A 14 -6.59 49.57 -8.30
N VAL A 15 -6.06 50.67 -8.82
CA VAL A 15 -6.39 51.36 -10.06
C VAL A 15 -5.53 50.85 -11.23
N LEU A 16 -6.14 50.83 -12.41
CA LEU A 16 -5.59 50.56 -13.73
C LEU A 16 -4.60 51.65 -14.21
N GLY A 17 -3.57 51.22 -14.96
CA GLY A 17 -2.72 52.07 -15.80
C GLY A 17 -2.04 51.26 -16.91
N ALA A 18 -2.52 51.45 -18.15
CA ALA A 18 -2.03 50.97 -19.45
C ALA A 18 -0.64 51.57 -19.82
N ALA A 19 0.15 51.20 -20.84
CA ALA A 19 0.24 50.17 -21.89
C ALA A 19 1.65 50.33 -22.53
N CYS A 20 2.19 49.27 -23.17
CA CYS A 20 2.96 49.28 -24.43
C CYS A 20 3.61 47.89 -24.69
N SER A 21 3.24 47.25 -25.80
CA SER A 21 3.94 46.12 -26.46
C SER A 21 4.75 46.66 -27.67
N PRO A 22 5.50 45.89 -28.49
CA PRO A 22 5.73 44.43 -28.53
C PRO A 22 7.20 43.99 -28.80
N ASP A 23 7.36 42.68 -29.08
CA ASP A 23 8.45 41.96 -29.78
C ASP A 23 9.48 41.18 -28.94
N HIS A 24 9.24 39.86 -28.77
CA HIS A 24 9.99 38.83 -29.53
C HIS A 24 9.51 37.38 -29.23
N ALA A 25 9.14 36.69 -30.32
CA ALA A 25 9.21 35.26 -30.65
C ALA A 25 9.03 34.15 -29.58
N GLY A 26 8.01 33.31 -29.79
CA GLY A 26 7.95 31.91 -29.31
C GLY A 26 8.91 30.98 -30.07
N PRO A 27 8.89 29.64 -29.82
CA PRO A 27 7.67 28.84 -30.00
C PRO A 27 7.36 27.77 -28.93
N SER A 28 6.07 27.44 -28.91
CA SER A 28 5.37 26.16 -28.65
C SER A 28 6.15 24.86 -28.46
N GLY A 29 5.60 23.99 -27.59
CA GLY A 29 5.81 22.54 -27.68
C GLY A 29 5.27 21.72 -26.52
N ALA A 30 3.94 21.59 -26.41
CA ALA A 30 3.31 20.50 -25.68
C ALA A 30 3.35 19.22 -26.53
N ALA A 31 3.82 18.11 -25.96
CA ALA A 31 3.67 16.74 -26.44
C ALA A 31 3.87 15.84 -25.21
N GLY A 32 3.06 14.84 -24.89
CA GLY A 32 2.22 13.97 -25.71
C GLY A 32 2.42 12.59 -25.09
N HIS A 33 1.47 12.14 -24.26
CA HIS A 33 1.57 10.85 -23.58
C HIS A 33 1.34 9.71 -24.58
N SER A 34 2.28 8.76 -24.60
CA SER A 34 2.09 7.44 -25.18
C SER A 34 2.81 6.46 -24.27
N ALA A 35 2.09 5.95 -23.27
CA ALA A 35 2.51 4.79 -22.52
C ALA A 35 2.01 3.56 -23.27
N SER A 36 2.96 2.84 -23.86
CA SER A 36 2.77 1.55 -24.51
C SER A 36 2.27 0.53 -23.51
N GLY A 37 0.99 0.14 -23.64
CA GLY A 37 0.46 -1.07 -23.02
C GLY A 37 1.13 -2.29 -23.66
N ALA A 38 1.86 -3.05 -22.86
CA ALA A 38 2.33 -4.38 -23.25
C ALA A 38 1.16 -5.36 -23.12
N SER A 39 0.42 -5.53 -24.22
CA SER A 39 -0.50 -6.66 -24.37
C SER A 39 0.29 -7.91 -24.71
N SER A 40 0.52 -8.79 -23.73
CA SER A 40 0.97 -10.15 -24.00
C SER A 40 -0.20 -10.99 -24.48
N GLN A 41 -0.42 -10.99 -25.80
CA GLN A 41 -1.13 -12.08 -26.49
C GLN A 41 -0.27 -13.34 -26.43
N GLY A 42 -0.73 -14.36 -25.71
CA GLY A 42 -0.25 -15.73 -25.84
C GLY A 42 -1.34 -16.57 -26.51
N GLY A 43 -1.13 -16.90 -27.79
CA GLY A 43 -1.96 -17.84 -28.54
C GLY A 43 -1.37 -19.25 -28.56
N SER A 44 -2.24 -20.25 -28.58
CA SER A 44 -2.11 -21.56 -29.26
C SER A 44 -3.53 -22.15 -29.37
N GLU A 45 -4.17 -22.04 -30.53
CA GLU A 45 -4.34 -23.10 -31.56
C GLU A 45 -5.07 -24.35 -31.00
N GLU A 46 -6.38 -24.45 -31.19
CA GLU A 46 -7.11 -25.04 -32.35
C GLU A 46 -7.16 -26.58 -32.40
N SER A 47 -8.37 -27.11 -32.14
CA SER A 47 -9.08 -28.18 -32.88
C SER A 47 -10.18 -28.69 -31.95
N GLY A 48 -11.44 -28.90 -32.30
CA GLY A 48 -12.19 -28.98 -33.55
C GLY A 48 -13.41 -29.84 -33.19
N GLY A 49 -14.65 -29.41 -33.46
CA GLY A 49 -15.81 -30.21 -33.03
C GLY A 49 -17.17 -29.60 -33.30
N ARG A 50 -17.77 -30.00 -34.42
CA ARG A 50 -19.07 -29.65 -34.99
C ARG A 50 -20.32 -29.90 -34.10
N SER A 51 -21.30 -29.02 -34.35
CA SER A 51 -22.73 -29.28 -34.68
C SER A 51 -23.77 -29.74 -33.65
N GLY A 52 -24.92 -29.05 -33.71
CA GLY A 52 -26.30 -29.53 -33.43
C GLY A 52 -26.78 -29.18 -32.03
N GLY A 53 -27.99 -28.65 -31.78
CA GLY A 53 -29.20 -28.45 -32.55
C GLY A 53 -30.26 -27.82 -31.63
N ALA A 54 -31.30 -27.23 -32.23
CA ALA A 54 -32.35 -26.46 -31.58
C ALA A 54 -33.36 -27.27 -30.75
N ALA A 55 -34.05 -26.59 -29.82
CA ALA A 55 -35.49 -26.67 -29.45
C ALA A 55 -35.65 -26.28 -27.95
N ALA A 56 -36.28 -25.16 -27.58
CA ALA A 56 -37.71 -24.83 -27.59
C ALA A 56 -38.40 -25.05 -26.23
N GLY A 57 -39.11 -24.02 -25.76
CA GLY A 57 -40.35 -24.15 -24.99
C GLY A 57 -40.28 -23.80 -23.50
N GLY A 58 -41.05 -22.78 -23.09
CA GLY A 58 -41.39 -22.56 -21.69
C GLY A 58 -41.85 -21.14 -21.34
N GLU A 59 -42.98 -20.71 -21.89
CA GLU A 59 -43.70 -19.50 -21.49
C GLU A 59 -44.30 -19.63 -20.07
N GLY A 60 -44.36 -18.51 -19.34
CA GLY A 60 -45.07 -18.40 -18.07
C GLY A 60 -45.03 -16.97 -17.50
N ALA A 61 -45.89 -16.09 -18.03
CA ALA A 61 -46.25 -14.79 -17.45
C ALA A 61 -47.09 -15.00 -16.15
N SER A 62 -47.34 -14.10 -15.20
CA SER A 62 -47.33 -12.64 -15.06
C SER A 62 -47.63 -12.31 -13.54
N PRO A 63 -48.03 -11.10 -13.10
CA PRO A 63 -47.18 -10.15 -12.36
C PRO A 63 -47.64 -9.87 -10.90
N GLY A 64 -46.81 -9.18 -10.13
CA GLY A 64 -47.19 -8.60 -8.83
C GLY A 64 -46.38 -7.34 -8.54
N ALA A 65 -47.01 -6.18 -8.70
CA ALA A 65 -46.46 -4.86 -8.41
C ALA A 65 -46.46 -4.56 -6.90
N GLY A 66 -45.46 -3.80 -6.45
CA GLY A 66 -45.41 -3.22 -5.10
C GLY A 66 -44.04 -2.63 -4.73
N GLU A 67 -43.78 -1.41 -5.19
CA GLU A 67 -42.82 -0.46 -4.59
C GLU A 67 -43.57 0.48 -3.61
N PRO A 68 -42.92 1.37 -2.83
CA PRO A 68 -41.58 1.33 -2.23
C PRO A 68 -41.58 1.71 -0.72
N GLY A 69 -40.50 1.39 -0.01
CA GLY A 69 -40.19 1.97 1.32
C GLY A 69 -38.72 1.71 1.67
N SER A 70 -37.83 2.69 1.47
CA SER A 70 -37.38 3.67 2.47
C SER A 70 -36.31 3.14 3.44
N SER A 71 -35.06 3.59 3.17
CA SER A 71 -34.07 4.16 4.10
C SER A 71 -33.56 3.37 5.32
N GLY A 72 -32.22 3.26 5.39
CA GLY A 72 -31.42 3.25 6.63
C GLY A 72 -30.35 2.15 6.65
N SER A 73 -29.13 2.37 6.15
CA SER A 73 -27.97 2.93 6.86
C SER A 73 -27.41 2.02 7.98
N GLY A 74 -26.22 1.46 7.74
CA GLY A 74 -25.42 0.74 8.73
C GLY A 74 -24.65 -0.43 8.14
N ALA A 75 -23.69 -0.17 7.24
CA ALA A 75 -22.65 -1.15 6.96
C ALA A 75 -21.80 -1.25 8.23
N ALA A 76 -22.07 -2.27 9.04
CA ALA A 76 -21.30 -2.57 10.22
C ALA A 76 -19.88 -2.92 9.79
N ALA A 77 -18.90 -2.15 10.27
CA ALA A 77 -17.54 -2.61 10.41
C ALA A 77 -17.59 -3.99 11.07
N GLY A 78 -17.18 -5.03 10.33
CA GLY A 78 -17.07 -6.37 10.85
C GLY A 78 -16.02 -6.36 11.95
N ALA A 79 -16.47 -6.34 13.21
CA ALA A 79 -15.63 -6.62 14.35
C ALA A 79 -15.16 -8.08 14.24
N SER A 80 -13.90 -8.27 13.90
CA SER A 80 -13.23 -9.56 13.76
C SER A 80 -13.02 -10.18 15.15
N SER A 81 -13.96 -11.03 15.57
CA SER A 81 -13.81 -11.82 16.78
C SER A 81 -13.05 -13.12 16.51
N GLY A 82 -11.72 -13.05 16.61
CA GLY A 82 -10.87 -14.03 17.31
C GLY A 82 -10.73 -15.46 16.75
N GLY A 83 -9.59 -15.72 16.10
CA GLY A 83 -8.92 -17.01 16.19
C GLY A 83 -8.26 -17.19 17.56
N SER A 84 -8.87 -17.98 18.44
CA SER A 84 -8.38 -18.30 19.80
C SER A 84 -7.23 -19.32 19.79
N GLY A 85 -6.12 -18.98 19.11
CA GLY A 85 -4.83 -19.62 19.39
C GLY A 85 -4.29 -19.08 20.71
N SER A 86 -3.72 -19.92 21.58
CA SER A 86 -3.07 -19.45 22.80
C SER A 86 -1.93 -18.51 22.41
N ILE A 87 -2.11 -17.22 22.67
CA ILE A 87 -1.17 -16.23 22.16
C ILE A 87 0.11 -16.30 23.01
N GLY A 88 1.21 -16.69 22.36
CA GLY A 88 2.51 -16.91 23.01
C GLY A 88 3.08 -15.65 23.67
N ALA A 89 4.21 -15.82 24.35
CA ALA A 89 5.01 -14.73 24.92
C ALA A 89 5.48 -13.71 23.84
N ALA A 90 6.19 -12.65 24.25
CA ALA A 90 6.91 -11.76 23.33
C ALA A 90 7.71 -12.56 22.29
N LEU A 91 7.83 -12.04 21.06
CA LEU A 91 8.54 -12.76 19.99
C LEU A 91 10.05 -12.78 20.24
N GLY A 92 10.58 -11.75 20.88
CA GLY A 92 12.01 -11.56 21.10
C GLY A 92 12.75 -11.06 19.85
N PRO A 93 14.05 -10.77 19.98
CA PRO A 93 14.87 -10.23 18.91
C PRO A 93 15.05 -11.21 17.75
N ALA A 94 15.04 -10.69 16.53
CA ALA A 94 15.45 -11.44 15.34
C ALA A 94 16.89 -11.96 15.47
N ARG A 95 17.15 -13.15 14.93
CA ARG A 95 18.49 -13.76 14.90
C ARG A 95 19.22 -13.42 13.62
N PHE A 96 20.33 -12.71 13.76
CA PHE A 96 21.23 -12.35 12.66
C PHE A 96 22.50 -13.19 12.70
N GLY A 97 22.86 -13.78 11.57
CA GLY A 97 24.13 -14.50 11.41
C GLY A 97 25.31 -13.56 11.15
N GLU A 98 26.50 -14.14 11.04
CA GLU A 98 27.68 -13.41 10.57
C GLU A 98 27.42 -12.89 9.14
N GLY A 99 27.68 -11.60 8.91
CA GLY A 99 27.43 -10.96 7.61
C GLY A 99 25.97 -10.57 7.32
N ASP A 100 25.01 -10.87 8.21
CA ASP A 100 23.61 -10.45 8.03
C ASP A 100 23.39 -8.94 8.27
N LEU A 101 24.31 -8.28 8.98
CA LEU A 101 24.25 -6.85 9.27
C LEU A 101 25.42 -6.13 8.61
N ASP A 102 25.13 -5.00 7.99
CA ASP A 102 26.10 -4.06 7.44
C ASP A 102 26.50 -3.00 8.48
N ALA A 103 27.19 -1.95 8.04
CA ALA A 103 27.56 -0.85 8.93
C ALA A 103 26.29 -0.16 9.46
N ALA A 104 26.29 0.10 10.78
CA ALA A 104 25.14 0.70 11.43
C ALA A 104 24.82 2.09 10.88
N THR A 105 23.55 2.30 10.54
CA THR A 105 22.99 3.56 10.05
C THR A 105 22.19 4.23 11.15
N ASP A 106 21.98 5.54 11.04
CA ASP A 106 21.15 6.31 11.95
C ASP A 106 19.65 6.05 11.73
N GLY A 107 19.30 5.29 10.70
CA GLY A 107 17.94 5.02 10.26
C GLY A 107 17.33 6.21 9.53
N GLY A 108 16.02 6.15 9.33
CA GLY A 108 15.24 7.20 8.66
C GLY A 108 13.76 7.09 9.01
N THR A 109 13.04 8.22 9.00
CA THR A 109 11.59 8.26 9.24
C THR A 109 10.89 9.16 8.23
N LEU A 110 9.79 8.68 7.66
CA LEU A 110 8.90 9.44 6.77
C LEU A 110 7.49 9.39 7.35
N THR A 111 6.94 10.56 7.68
CA THR A 111 5.60 10.69 8.29
C THR A 111 4.66 11.39 7.34
N PHE A 112 3.55 10.74 7.01
CA PHE A 112 2.43 11.31 6.28
C PHE A 112 1.37 11.76 7.27
N GLN A 113 0.92 13.01 7.15
CA GLN A 113 -0.06 13.61 8.05
C GLN A 113 -1.27 14.14 7.30
N ASN A 114 -2.39 14.24 8.03
CA ASN A 114 -3.69 14.64 7.49
C ASN A 114 -4.09 13.75 6.32
N LEU A 115 -3.76 12.46 6.42
CA LEU A 115 -4.32 11.46 5.53
C LEU A 115 -5.80 11.28 5.85
N GLY A 116 -6.55 10.70 4.92
CA GLY A 116 -7.97 10.49 5.07
C GLY A 116 -8.81 11.63 4.48
N LYS A 117 -9.82 11.27 3.69
CA LYS A 117 -10.82 12.19 3.16
C LYS A 117 -12.10 11.42 2.87
N ALA A 118 -13.23 11.98 3.28
CA ALA A 118 -14.53 11.52 2.83
C ALA A 118 -14.62 11.57 1.28
N GLY A 119 -15.27 10.57 0.69
CA GLY A 119 -15.33 10.43 -0.76
C GLY A 119 -15.95 9.12 -1.18
N PHE A 120 -15.56 8.62 -2.35
CA PHE A 120 -15.93 7.27 -2.76
C PHE A 120 -14.81 6.64 -3.58
N TYR A 121 -14.79 5.33 -3.69
CA TYR A 121 -13.92 4.64 -4.64
C TYR A 121 -14.72 3.63 -5.47
N PRO A 122 -14.26 3.33 -6.68
CA PRO A 122 -14.79 2.19 -7.41
C PRO A 122 -14.34 0.90 -6.70
N SER A 123 -15.31 0.15 -6.17
CA SER A 123 -15.12 -1.20 -5.65
C SER A 123 -15.73 -2.19 -6.64
N ARG A 124 -15.14 -3.37 -6.78
CA ARG A 124 -15.70 -4.39 -7.66
C ARG A 124 -17.01 -4.90 -7.06
N ARG A 125 -17.97 -5.08 -7.95
CA ARG A 125 -19.26 -5.69 -7.64
C ARG A 125 -19.37 -7.02 -8.36
N ASP A 126 -20.06 -7.96 -7.73
CA ASP A 126 -20.52 -9.18 -8.38
C ASP A 126 -21.31 -8.81 -9.65
N PRO A 127 -20.87 -9.22 -10.85
CA PRO A 127 -21.58 -8.95 -12.10
C PRO A 127 -23.01 -9.50 -12.12
N ALA A 128 -23.35 -10.47 -11.27
CA ALA A 128 -24.68 -11.03 -11.15
C ALA A 128 -25.62 -10.22 -10.23
N SER A 129 -25.10 -9.34 -9.38
CA SER A 129 -25.90 -8.63 -8.36
C SER A 129 -26.62 -7.37 -8.85
N GLY A 130 -26.49 -6.99 -10.14
CA GLY A 130 -27.23 -5.88 -10.75
C GLY A 130 -26.36 -4.88 -11.50
N THR A 131 -26.91 -3.71 -11.80
CA THR A 131 -26.26 -2.68 -12.62
C THR A 131 -25.05 -2.04 -11.93
N CYS A 132 -24.00 -1.77 -12.70
CA CYS A 132 -22.82 -1.02 -12.25
C CYS A 132 -23.13 0.50 -12.26
N ASP A 133 -22.58 1.28 -11.33
CA ASP A 133 -22.80 2.74 -11.26
C ASP A 133 -21.52 3.56 -11.53
N VAL A 134 -20.39 2.90 -11.80
CA VAL A 134 -19.13 3.51 -12.25
C VAL A 134 -18.68 3.00 -13.62
N TYR A 135 -18.51 1.69 -13.79
CA TYR A 135 -17.94 1.08 -15.00
C TYR A 135 -18.53 -0.31 -15.28
N GLN A 136 -18.72 -0.65 -16.56
CA GLN A 136 -19.23 -1.95 -16.99
C GLN A 136 -18.54 -2.41 -18.30
N ASN A 137 -17.62 -3.35 -18.22
CA ASN A 137 -16.98 -3.96 -19.40
C ASN A 137 -16.97 -5.51 -19.35
N GLY A 138 -18.07 -6.14 -18.93
CA GLY A 138 -18.21 -7.60 -18.87
C GLY A 138 -17.37 -8.29 -17.79
N ALA A 139 -16.12 -7.87 -17.58
CA ALA A 139 -15.18 -8.42 -16.57
C ALA A 139 -14.96 -7.51 -15.35
N CYS A 140 -15.19 -6.19 -15.48
CA CYS A 140 -15.13 -5.20 -14.39
C CYS A 140 -16.49 -4.50 -14.26
N CYS A 141 -17.38 -5.04 -13.42
CA CYS A 141 -18.53 -4.28 -12.90
C CYS A 141 -18.12 -3.60 -11.60
N MET A 142 -18.29 -2.29 -11.52
CA MET A 142 -17.88 -1.51 -10.35
C MET A 142 -19.04 -0.74 -9.73
N THR A 143 -19.02 -0.63 -8.40
CA THR A 143 -19.94 0.18 -7.61
C THR A 143 -19.20 1.30 -6.87
N LYS A 144 -19.84 2.45 -6.65
CA LYS A 144 -19.33 3.49 -5.76
C LYS A 144 -19.38 2.98 -4.32
N HIS A 145 -18.22 2.74 -3.74
CA HIS A 145 -18.07 2.53 -2.30
C HIS A 145 -17.82 3.88 -1.65
N VAL A 146 -18.84 4.43 -0.99
CA VAL A 146 -18.75 5.74 -0.32
C VAL A 146 -18.11 5.58 1.05
N LEU A 147 -17.11 6.40 1.30
CA LEU A 147 -16.46 6.52 2.61
C LEU A 147 -16.88 7.85 3.21
N GLU A 148 -17.64 7.77 4.30
CA GLU A 148 -18.17 8.95 4.98
C GLU A 148 -17.17 9.55 5.98
N ASP A 149 -16.23 8.74 6.47
CA ASP A 149 -15.19 9.16 7.40
C ASP A 149 -13.99 9.78 6.66
N ASP A 150 -13.31 10.70 7.35
CA ASP A 150 -12.08 11.34 6.91
C ASP A 150 -10.90 11.06 7.85
N GLN A 151 -11.04 10.23 8.89
CA GLN A 151 -9.97 10.01 9.87
C GLN A 151 -8.67 9.48 9.24
N LEU A 152 -8.66 8.28 8.63
CA LEU A 152 -7.47 7.78 7.92
C LEU A 152 -7.81 7.08 6.61
N THR A 153 -9.01 7.32 6.11
CA THR A 153 -9.59 6.62 4.97
C THR A 153 -8.75 6.65 3.68
N PRO A 154 -8.51 5.51 3.01
CA PRO A 154 -9.02 4.16 3.33
C PRO A 154 -8.05 3.31 4.15
N TRP A 155 -7.05 3.92 4.80
CA TRP A 155 -5.97 3.18 5.47
C TRP A 155 -6.39 2.60 6.82
N ASP A 156 -7.56 2.98 7.34
CA ASP A 156 -8.25 2.35 8.45
C ASP A 156 -9.05 1.11 8.03
N GLU A 157 -9.26 0.87 6.74
CA GLU A 157 -9.84 -0.38 6.23
C GLU A 157 -8.90 -1.57 6.43
N GLU A 158 -9.36 -2.77 6.05
CA GLU A 158 -8.49 -3.94 6.05
C GLU A 158 -7.36 -3.82 5.02
N LEU A 159 -6.12 -3.84 5.51
CA LEU A 159 -4.92 -3.78 4.67
C LEU A 159 -4.20 -5.12 4.63
N ILE A 160 -3.69 -5.48 3.46
CA ILE A 160 -2.85 -6.64 3.20
C ILE A 160 -1.46 -6.14 2.81
N VAL A 161 -0.40 -6.85 3.24
CA VAL A 161 0.98 -6.52 2.89
C VAL A 161 1.47 -7.43 1.77
N SER A 162 1.75 -6.86 0.60
CA SER A 162 2.34 -7.57 -0.54
C SER A 162 3.86 -7.50 -0.48
N LEU A 163 4.50 -8.65 -0.54
CA LEU A 163 5.95 -8.83 -0.45
C LEU A 163 6.46 -9.29 -1.81
N ARG A 164 7.18 -8.45 -2.54
CA ARG A 164 7.83 -8.81 -3.81
C ARG A 164 9.33 -8.95 -3.62
N GLY A 165 9.88 -10.01 -4.20
CA GLY A 165 11.31 -10.28 -4.11
C GLY A 165 12.14 -9.54 -5.16
N PRO A 166 13.47 -9.51 -5.01
CA PRO A 166 14.29 -10.18 -3.99
C PRO A 166 14.17 -9.63 -2.56
N LEU A 167 13.59 -10.40 -1.63
CA LEU A 167 13.30 -9.98 -0.26
C LEU A 167 13.50 -11.14 0.72
N GLN A 168 14.13 -10.85 1.86
CA GLN A 168 14.25 -11.81 2.96
C GLN A 168 13.77 -11.21 4.27
N ILE A 169 13.04 -12.00 5.05
CA ILE A 169 12.38 -11.62 6.29
C ILE A 169 12.79 -12.61 7.38
N LYS A 170 13.24 -12.09 8.53
CA LYS A 170 13.51 -12.88 9.73
C LYS A 170 12.30 -12.95 10.65
N GLN A 171 11.55 -11.85 10.76
CA GLN A 171 10.35 -11.75 11.58
C GLN A 171 9.35 -10.81 10.90
N PHE A 172 8.06 -11.11 11.04
CA PHE A 172 6.96 -10.23 10.66
C PHE A 172 5.92 -10.24 11.77
N VAL A 173 5.65 -9.07 12.35
CA VAL A 173 4.66 -8.86 13.39
C VAL A 173 3.65 -7.78 12.97
N VAL A 174 2.38 -7.98 13.33
CA VAL A 174 1.34 -6.97 13.21
C VAL A 174 0.73 -6.70 14.58
N TYR A 175 0.70 -5.44 14.99
CA TYR A 175 -0.09 -4.98 16.13
C TYR A 175 -1.33 -4.25 15.63
N THR A 176 -2.45 -4.43 16.31
CA THR A 176 -3.65 -3.62 16.09
C THR A 176 -4.16 -3.07 17.42
N SER A 177 -5.05 -2.09 17.34
CA SER A 177 -5.74 -1.54 18.50
C SER A 177 -7.22 -1.35 18.21
N GLU A 178 -8.06 -1.83 19.14
CA GLU A 178 -9.51 -1.65 19.09
C GLU A 178 -9.97 -0.39 19.84
N ASP A 179 -9.23 -0.01 20.90
CA ASP A 179 -9.56 1.11 21.80
C ASP A 179 -8.59 2.30 21.68
N GLU A 180 -7.62 2.19 20.77
CA GLU A 180 -6.50 3.09 20.54
C GLU A 180 -5.55 3.32 21.74
N GLN A 181 -5.82 2.70 22.90
CA GLN A 181 -5.03 2.82 24.13
C GLN A 181 -4.07 1.64 24.31
N SER A 182 -4.55 0.45 23.95
CA SER A 182 -3.85 -0.81 24.08
C SER A 182 -3.66 -1.43 22.70
N TRP A 183 -2.41 -1.72 22.37
CA TRP A 183 -2.03 -2.30 21.09
C TRP A 183 -1.56 -3.71 21.32
N ASN A 184 -2.21 -4.68 20.69
CA ASN A 184 -1.90 -6.09 20.88
C ASN A 184 -1.39 -6.66 19.58
N MET A 185 -0.37 -7.50 19.66
CA MET A 185 0.10 -8.24 18.51
C MET A 185 -1.04 -9.17 18.04
N GLN A 186 -1.54 -9.02 16.82
CA GLN A 186 -2.56 -9.93 16.28
C GLN A 186 -1.95 -11.07 15.50
N SER A 187 -0.76 -10.82 14.95
CA SER A 187 -0.15 -11.70 13.97
C SER A 187 1.34 -11.72 14.15
N ALA A 188 1.95 -12.89 14.07
CA ALA A 188 3.41 -13.02 14.05
C ALA A 188 3.87 -14.23 13.24
N TRP A 189 5.00 -14.04 12.57
CA TRP A 189 5.79 -15.08 11.92
C TRP A 189 7.27 -14.86 12.24
N ASP A 190 8.00 -15.94 12.51
CA ASP A 190 9.44 -15.91 12.80
C ASP A 190 10.15 -17.05 12.05
N SER A 191 11.19 -16.69 11.29
CA SER A 191 12.08 -17.60 10.58
C SER A 191 12.76 -18.64 11.48
N ALA A 192 12.94 -18.34 12.77
CA ALA A 192 13.49 -19.29 13.72
C ALA A 192 12.50 -20.43 14.06
N ASN A 193 11.20 -20.17 13.95
CA ASN A 193 10.13 -21.11 14.26
C ASN A 193 8.94 -20.95 13.28
N PRO A 194 9.12 -21.17 11.97
CA PRO A 194 8.10 -20.83 10.96
C PRO A 194 6.81 -21.67 11.11
N GLY A 195 6.88 -22.81 11.79
CA GLY A 195 5.73 -23.64 12.11
C GLY A 195 4.86 -23.13 13.27
N GLN A 196 5.30 -22.09 13.99
CA GLN A 196 4.60 -21.48 15.13
C GLN A 196 4.01 -20.10 14.78
N ALA A 197 3.86 -19.78 13.50
CA ALA A 197 3.15 -18.58 13.08
C ALA A 197 1.72 -18.58 13.64
N PHE A 198 1.21 -17.41 14.01
CA PHE A 198 -0.15 -17.25 14.50
C PHE A 198 -0.78 -15.99 13.92
N GLY A 199 -2.10 -16.03 13.68
CA GLY A 199 -2.85 -14.88 13.20
C GLY A 199 -2.43 -14.41 11.81
N ILE A 200 -1.59 -15.16 11.10
CA ILE A 200 -0.97 -14.73 9.84
C ILE A 200 -0.92 -15.88 8.85
N GLN A 201 -1.23 -15.56 7.61
CA GLN A 201 -1.13 -16.45 6.47
C GLN A 201 -0.42 -15.75 5.31
N PHE A 202 0.27 -16.54 4.50
CA PHE A 202 0.96 -16.08 3.30
C PHE A 202 0.45 -16.85 2.09
N ASP A 203 0.05 -16.13 1.04
CA ASP A 203 -0.36 -16.71 -0.25
C ASP A 203 0.40 -16.06 -1.41
N GLY A 204 0.56 -16.75 -2.54
CA GLY A 204 1.28 -16.25 -3.70
C GLY A 204 2.18 -17.28 -4.37
N ASN A 205 2.86 -16.89 -5.46
CA ASN A 205 3.76 -17.81 -6.16
C ASN A 205 5.02 -18.14 -5.34
N ALA A 206 5.41 -17.30 -4.38
CA ALA A 206 6.49 -17.58 -3.44
C ALA A 206 6.17 -18.71 -2.44
N THR A 207 4.89 -18.98 -2.19
CA THR A 207 4.41 -19.97 -1.21
C THR A 207 3.65 -21.12 -1.85
N ARG A 208 3.57 -21.19 -3.19
CA ARG A 208 2.77 -22.18 -3.90
C ARG A 208 3.23 -23.61 -3.55
N GLY A 209 2.42 -24.31 -2.77
CA GLY A 209 2.67 -25.70 -2.37
C GLY A 209 3.56 -25.88 -1.13
N ALA A 210 3.95 -24.80 -0.44
CA ALA A 210 4.79 -24.85 0.76
C ALA A 210 4.44 -23.74 1.77
N LYS A 211 4.90 -23.88 3.01
CA LYS A 211 4.79 -22.81 4.01
C LYS A 211 5.79 -21.70 3.69
N PHE A 212 5.47 -20.46 4.08
CA PHE A 212 6.40 -19.35 3.94
C PHE A 212 7.66 -19.56 4.79
N VAL A 213 8.82 -19.43 4.16
CA VAL A 213 10.15 -19.70 4.76
C VAL A 213 10.98 -18.43 5.01
N GLY A 214 10.40 -17.24 4.80
CA GLY A 214 11.11 -15.98 5.00
C GLY A 214 11.88 -15.48 3.80
N THR A 215 11.73 -16.10 2.63
CA THR A 215 12.35 -15.63 1.39
C THR A 215 11.28 -15.47 0.32
N VAL A 216 11.27 -14.31 -0.33
CA VAL A 216 10.55 -14.07 -1.58
C VAL A 216 11.62 -13.86 -2.63
N GLY A 217 11.78 -14.86 -3.51
CA GLY A 217 12.75 -14.76 -4.60
C GLY A 217 12.30 -13.80 -5.70
N SER A 218 13.15 -13.63 -6.69
CA SER A 218 12.90 -12.69 -7.77
C SER A 218 11.72 -13.08 -8.63
N GLU A 219 10.95 -12.07 -9.06
CA GLU A 219 9.65 -12.24 -9.72
C GLU A 219 8.60 -13.02 -8.88
N CYS A 220 8.90 -13.29 -7.62
CA CYS A 220 7.92 -13.85 -6.68
C CYS A 220 7.19 -12.74 -5.91
N VAL A 221 5.98 -13.07 -5.50
CA VAL A 221 5.12 -12.31 -4.59
C VAL A 221 4.59 -13.24 -3.51
N ALA A 222 4.55 -12.74 -2.28
CA ALA A 222 3.80 -13.30 -1.17
C ALA A 222 2.93 -12.21 -0.53
N ASP A 223 1.63 -12.42 -0.45
CA ASP A 223 0.70 -11.56 0.25
C ASP A 223 0.54 -12.08 1.68
N ALA A 224 0.86 -11.24 2.65
CA ALA A 224 0.67 -11.51 4.07
C ALA A 224 -0.67 -10.94 4.54
N MET A 225 -1.49 -11.82 5.10
CA MET A 225 -2.88 -11.58 5.50
C MET A 225 -3.11 -12.17 6.88
N THR A 226 -4.27 -11.92 7.48
CA THR A 226 -4.71 -12.69 8.64
C THR A 226 -4.89 -14.17 8.27
N ASP A 227 -4.95 -15.07 9.24
CA ASP A 227 -5.35 -16.46 9.03
C ASP A 227 -6.88 -16.65 9.02
N GLU A 228 -7.65 -15.54 9.03
CA GLU A 228 -9.11 -15.54 8.93
C GLU A 228 -9.54 -15.56 7.47
N SER A 229 -10.29 -16.58 7.08
CA SER A 229 -10.76 -16.74 5.69
C SER A 229 -11.83 -15.70 5.34
N PHE A 230 -11.70 -15.09 4.17
CA PHE A 230 -12.71 -14.21 3.59
C PHE A 230 -13.69 -15.01 2.73
N PRO A 231 -15.01 -14.89 2.90
CA PRO A 231 -16.00 -15.67 2.16
C PRO A 231 -16.18 -15.15 0.72
N CYS A 232 -15.21 -15.40 -0.16
CA CYS A 232 -15.29 -15.03 -1.57
C CYS A 232 -16.40 -15.81 -2.30
N GLY A 233 -16.97 -15.19 -3.34
CA GLY A 233 -18.04 -15.75 -4.14
C GLY A 233 -19.18 -14.77 -4.38
N PRO A 234 -20.30 -15.25 -4.95
CA PRO A 234 -21.46 -14.43 -5.25
C PRO A 234 -21.94 -13.66 -4.01
N ASN A 235 -22.23 -12.37 -4.19
CA ASN A 235 -22.66 -11.45 -3.13
C ASN A 235 -21.63 -11.20 -2.00
N SER A 236 -20.36 -11.58 -2.14
CA SER A 236 -19.31 -11.12 -1.22
C SER A 236 -19.20 -9.59 -1.27
N VAL A 237 -18.89 -8.98 -0.12
CA VAL A 237 -18.76 -7.52 0.02
C VAL A 237 -17.50 -7.19 0.82
N PRO A 238 -16.50 -6.51 0.23
CA PRO A 238 -16.39 -6.24 -1.22
C PRO A 238 -16.28 -7.55 -2.04
N TYR A 239 -16.64 -7.49 -3.32
CA TYR A 239 -16.71 -8.71 -4.13
C TYR A 239 -15.32 -9.25 -4.47
N CYS A 240 -15.10 -10.52 -4.14
CA CYS A 240 -14.00 -11.30 -4.70
C CYS A 240 -14.53 -12.57 -5.37
N PRO A 241 -14.00 -12.94 -6.56
CA PRO A 241 -14.38 -14.17 -7.24
C PRO A 241 -14.14 -15.41 -6.38
N ALA A 242 -15.01 -16.42 -6.54
CA ALA A 242 -14.81 -17.74 -5.94
C ALA A 242 -13.52 -18.41 -6.45
N GLU A 243 -12.99 -19.35 -5.67
CA GLU A 243 -11.62 -19.87 -5.77
C GLU A 243 -11.16 -20.31 -7.18
N GLY A 244 -9.92 -19.92 -7.49
CA GLY A 244 -9.12 -20.39 -8.62
C GLY A 244 -7.62 -20.09 -8.49
N GLY A 245 -7.14 -19.62 -7.33
CA GLY A 245 -5.79 -19.06 -7.19
C GLY A 245 -5.26 -18.94 -5.75
N GLY A 246 -5.66 -19.82 -4.84
CA GLY A 246 -5.21 -19.82 -3.44
C GLY A 246 -6.24 -19.29 -2.43
N PRO A 247 -6.02 -19.54 -1.13
CA PRO A 247 -6.91 -19.09 -0.05
C PRO A 247 -6.97 -17.55 0.00
N LYS A 248 -8.18 -17.03 0.22
CA LYS A 248 -8.43 -15.60 0.38
C LYS A 248 -8.74 -15.29 1.83
N ASN A 249 -8.04 -14.32 2.41
CA ASN A 249 -8.14 -13.99 3.83
C ASN A 249 -8.39 -12.49 4.03
N TYR A 250 -8.81 -12.13 5.25
CA TYR A 250 -8.92 -10.74 5.67
C TYR A 250 -7.54 -10.09 5.85
N GLY A 251 -7.45 -8.79 5.63
CA GLY A 251 -6.35 -7.96 6.09
C GLY A 251 -6.54 -7.47 7.53
N TRP A 252 -5.71 -6.54 7.96
CA TRP A 252 -5.81 -5.90 9.28
C TRP A 252 -6.48 -4.53 9.16
N SER A 253 -7.57 -4.32 9.91
CA SER A 253 -8.32 -3.06 9.95
C SER A 253 -7.93 -2.18 11.15
N GLY A 254 -8.45 -0.95 11.16
CA GLY A 254 -8.26 0.04 12.22
C GLY A 254 -6.82 0.56 12.34
N SER A 255 -6.47 1.02 13.53
CA SER A 255 -5.10 1.42 13.86
C SER A 255 -4.19 0.18 13.95
N LYS A 256 -3.07 0.22 13.23
CA LYS A 256 -2.21 -0.94 13.01
C LYS A 256 -0.75 -0.59 12.76
N LEU A 257 0.13 -1.51 13.14
CA LEU A 257 1.58 -1.37 13.05
C LEU A 257 2.15 -2.66 12.47
N PHE A 258 2.72 -2.56 11.28
CA PHE A 258 3.48 -3.62 10.66
C PHE A 258 4.95 -3.46 11.02
N VAL A 259 5.59 -4.54 11.48
CA VAL A 259 7.01 -4.58 11.82
C VAL A 259 7.64 -5.77 11.13
N LEU A 260 8.64 -5.53 10.28
CA LEU A 260 9.40 -6.57 9.59
C LEU A 260 10.88 -6.42 9.92
N ALA A 261 11.56 -7.50 10.28
CA ALA A 261 13.02 -7.56 10.22
C ALA A 261 13.41 -8.07 8.83
N ALA A 262 13.70 -7.18 7.89
CA ALA A 262 13.82 -7.50 6.47
C ALA A 262 15.08 -6.92 5.82
N ARG A 263 15.52 -7.56 4.74
CA ARG A 263 16.49 -7.01 3.78
C ARG A 263 16.01 -7.24 2.35
N MET A 264 16.41 -6.37 1.44
CA MET A 264 16.07 -6.42 0.02
C MET A 264 17.35 -6.47 -0.82
N PRO A 265 18.04 -7.61 -0.87
CA PRO A 265 19.35 -7.71 -1.52
C PRO A 265 19.24 -7.42 -3.01
N MET A 266 20.34 -6.99 -3.62
CA MET A 266 20.41 -6.89 -5.07
C MET A 266 20.34 -8.27 -5.73
N MET A 267 19.89 -8.29 -6.98
CA MET A 267 19.99 -9.51 -7.77
C MET A 267 21.43 -9.99 -7.92
N GLY A 268 21.63 -11.29 -7.72
CA GLY A 268 22.97 -11.90 -7.72
C GLY A 268 23.74 -11.75 -6.41
N ALA A 269 23.14 -11.13 -5.39
CA ALA A 269 23.69 -11.16 -4.04
C ALA A 269 23.79 -12.61 -3.54
N SER A 270 24.93 -12.95 -2.92
CA SER A 270 25.16 -14.29 -2.36
C SER A 270 24.16 -14.70 -1.26
N SER A 271 23.46 -13.70 -0.70
CA SER A 271 22.42 -13.87 0.30
C SER A 271 21.12 -14.46 -0.26
N LEU A 272 20.92 -14.51 -1.59
CA LEU A 272 19.75 -15.06 -2.26
C LEU A 272 20.11 -16.20 -3.21
N ASP A 273 19.48 -17.35 -2.98
CA ASP A 273 19.60 -18.50 -3.88
C ASP A 273 18.73 -18.28 -5.13
N SER A 274 19.32 -18.42 -6.32
CA SER A 274 18.60 -18.33 -7.60
C SER A 274 17.50 -19.39 -7.73
N ALA A 275 17.60 -20.51 -7.00
CA ALA A 275 16.54 -21.52 -6.92
C ALA A 275 15.24 -21.01 -6.29
N THR A 276 15.27 -19.86 -5.60
CA THR A 276 14.07 -19.25 -5.00
C THR A 276 13.29 -18.35 -5.96
N ALA A 277 13.81 -18.07 -7.16
CA ALA A 277 13.15 -17.21 -8.13
C ALA A 277 11.91 -17.89 -8.75
N CYS A 278 10.87 -17.11 -9.01
CA CYS A 278 9.63 -17.56 -9.64
C CYS A 278 9.63 -17.35 -11.16
N GLY A 279 10.67 -16.70 -11.67
CA GLY A 279 10.90 -16.44 -13.08
C GLY A 279 12.39 -16.38 -13.38
N THR A 280 12.73 -16.56 -14.66
CA THR A 280 14.10 -16.45 -15.17
C THR A 280 14.25 -15.26 -16.13
N GLY A 281 13.22 -14.42 -16.23
CA GLY A 281 13.14 -13.35 -17.20
C GLY A 281 13.75 -12.07 -16.66
N THR A 282 14.57 -11.38 -17.45
CA THR A 282 15.11 -10.06 -17.08
C THR A 282 14.48 -8.91 -17.87
N SER A 283 13.58 -9.22 -18.81
CA SER A 283 13.05 -8.28 -19.79
C SER A 283 11.98 -7.32 -19.25
N ASN A 284 11.25 -7.71 -18.20
CA ASN A 284 10.19 -6.90 -17.59
C ASN A 284 10.70 -6.04 -16.42
N GLY A 285 11.96 -6.22 -15.99
CA GLY A 285 12.54 -5.50 -14.85
C GLY A 285 12.14 -6.02 -13.45
N TRP A 286 11.16 -6.91 -13.36
CA TRP A 286 10.67 -7.44 -12.07
C TRP A 286 11.72 -8.28 -11.31
N TYR A 287 12.72 -8.78 -12.02
CA TYR A 287 13.80 -9.59 -11.45
C TYR A 287 14.57 -8.87 -10.33
N ASN A 288 14.68 -7.54 -10.34
CA ASN A 288 15.41 -6.74 -9.33
C ASN A 288 14.56 -5.54 -8.84
N ALA A 289 13.30 -5.81 -8.50
CA ALA A 289 12.34 -4.78 -8.08
C ALA A 289 11.66 -5.15 -6.76
N PRO A 290 12.39 -5.39 -5.66
CA PRO A 290 11.75 -5.77 -4.41
C PRO A 290 10.78 -4.67 -3.92
N TRP A 291 9.71 -5.11 -3.27
CA TRP A 291 8.62 -4.23 -2.87
C TRP A 291 7.98 -4.72 -1.58
N ILE A 292 7.81 -3.81 -0.62
CA ILE A 292 6.81 -3.94 0.44
C ILE A 292 5.68 -2.99 0.07
N GLY A 293 4.61 -3.58 -0.43
CA GLY A 293 3.34 -2.94 -0.73
C GLY A 293 2.36 -3.10 0.41
N ILE A 294 1.52 -2.10 0.62
CA ILE A 294 0.39 -2.19 1.54
C ILE A 294 -0.84 -1.74 0.77
N SER A 295 -1.84 -2.61 0.65
CA SER A 295 -3.02 -2.34 -0.16
C SER A 295 -4.29 -2.77 0.53
N LEU A 296 -5.42 -2.19 0.11
CA LEU A 296 -6.73 -2.65 0.53
C LEU A 296 -6.92 -4.14 0.25
N GLY A 297 -7.52 -4.84 1.20
CA GLY A 297 -7.67 -6.29 1.13
C GLY A 297 -8.44 -6.76 -0.12
N GLU A 298 -9.42 -5.98 -0.55
CA GLU A 298 -10.17 -6.20 -1.78
C GLU A 298 -9.26 -6.33 -3.00
N LEU A 299 -8.30 -5.40 -3.16
CA LEU A 299 -7.39 -5.38 -4.32
C LEU A 299 -6.60 -6.68 -4.45
N VAL A 300 -6.10 -7.18 -3.33
CA VAL A 300 -5.28 -8.39 -3.29
C VAL A 300 -6.14 -9.62 -3.51
N ARG A 301 -7.32 -9.68 -2.87
CA ARG A 301 -8.22 -10.84 -3.03
C ARG A 301 -8.72 -11.00 -4.46
N GLU A 302 -8.92 -9.90 -5.18
CA GLU A 302 -9.28 -9.95 -6.58
C GLU A 302 -8.18 -10.46 -7.52
N GLY A 303 -6.91 -10.43 -7.11
CA GLY A 303 -5.77 -10.90 -7.90
C GLY A 303 -5.48 -10.04 -9.15
N LYS A 304 -5.96 -8.79 -9.19
CA LYS A 304 -5.86 -7.87 -10.33
C LYS A 304 -5.41 -6.48 -9.88
N PHE A 305 -4.17 -6.37 -9.40
CA PHE A 305 -3.48 -5.08 -9.37
C PHE A 305 -3.41 -4.55 -10.81
N GLY A 306 -4.26 -3.58 -11.15
CA GLY A 306 -4.26 -2.94 -12.47
C GLY A 306 -5.62 -2.90 -13.14
N ASP A 307 -6.24 -4.04 -13.45
CA ASP A 307 -7.30 -4.08 -14.46
C ASP A 307 -8.59 -3.30 -14.12
N CYS A 308 -9.09 -3.43 -12.88
CA CYS A 308 -10.38 -2.84 -12.50
C CYS A 308 -10.25 -1.70 -11.48
N ASN A 309 -9.26 -1.74 -10.58
CA ASN A 309 -9.32 -0.94 -9.35
C ASN A 309 -8.27 0.19 -9.25
N CYS A 310 -7.30 0.28 -10.18
CA CYS A 310 -6.19 1.24 -10.10
C CYS A 310 -6.14 2.34 -11.18
N TYR A 311 -7.26 2.65 -11.84
CA TYR A 311 -7.33 3.78 -12.79
C TYR A 311 -8.38 4.80 -12.34
N GLY A 312 -8.04 6.08 -12.46
CA GLY A 312 -8.74 7.22 -11.85
C GLY A 312 -10.27 7.21 -11.97
N ARG A 313 -10.93 7.96 -11.09
CA ARG A 313 -12.40 8.13 -11.09
C ARG A 313 -12.90 8.75 -12.40
N THR A 314 -11.99 9.35 -13.16
CA THR A 314 -12.21 10.00 -14.44
C THR A 314 -11.34 9.32 -15.51
N PRO A 315 -11.90 8.57 -16.49
CA PRO A 315 -11.12 7.83 -17.49
C PRO A 315 -10.09 8.63 -18.30
N PRO A 316 -10.36 9.91 -18.66
CA PRO A 316 -9.35 10.77 -19.29
C PRO A 316 -8.14 11.08 -18.40
N GLU A 317 -8.30 10.95 -17.08
CA GLU A 317 -7.32 11.29 -16.04
C GLU A 317 -6.87 10.02 -15.30
N TRP A 318 -6.73 8.91 -16.02
CA TRP A 318 -6.27 7.63 -15.45
C TRP A 318 -4.94 7.74 -14.69
N TYR A 319 -4.10 8.72 -15.06
CA TYR A 319 -2.82 9.06 -14.43
C TYR A 319 -2.96 9.88 -13.14
N ALA A 320 -4.12 10.47 -12.87
CA ALA A 320 -4.36 11.25 -11.65
C ALA A 320 -4.31 10.38 -10.39
N GLY A 321 -4.46 9.05 -10.56
CA GLY A 321 -4.31 8.10 -9.48
C GLY A 321 -5.22 8.46 -8.32
N ASP A 322 -6.54 8.57 -8.57
CA ASP A 322 -7.59 8.87 -7.59
C ASP A 322 -7.78 7.74 -6.55
N GLY A 323 -6.67 7.18 -6.07
CA GLY A 323 -6.51 6.15 -5.08
C GLY A 323 -6.94 4.80 -5.59
N CYS A 324 -6.05 3.81 -5.53
CA CYS A 324 -6.51 2.44 -5.39
C CYS A 324 -6.37 1.92 -3.97
N GLY A 325 -5.98 2.78 -3.02
CA GLY A 325 -5.70 2.32 -1.67
C GLY A 325 -4.47 1.42 -1.67
N GLN A 326 -3.42 1.84 -2.39
CA GLN A 326 -2.10 1.20 -2.41
C GLN A 326 -1.06 2.15 -1.83
N ILE A 327 -0.13 1.60 -1.08
CA ILE A 327 1.06 2.27 -0.59
C ILE A 327 2.25 1.49 -1.11
N ASN A 328 3.11 2.16 -1.86
CA ASN A 328 4.46 1.68 -2.06
C ASN A 328 5.23 2.14 -0.84
N ALA A 329 5.34 1.28 0.18
CA ALA A 329 6.01 1.68 1.42
C ALA A 329 7.52 1.70 1.17
N PHE A 330 8.03 0.64 0.57
CA PHE A 330 9.42 0.50 0.15
C PHE A 330 9.47 -0.19 -1.21
N GLU A 331 9.63 0.57 -2.28
CA GLU A 331 9.70 0.04 -3.65
C GLU A 331 11.01 0.40 -4.36
N VAL A 332 11.69 -0.61 -4.89
CA VAL A 332 12.71 -0.44 -5.92
C VAL A 332 12.01 -0.49 -7.27
N VAL A 333 12.06 0.60 -8.05
CA VAL A 333 11.46 0.63 -9.39
C VAL A 333 12.51 0.22 -10.40
N ASN A 334 12.17 -0.78 -11.20
CA ASN A 334 13.00 -1.27 -12.28
C ASN A 334 12.16 -1.38 -13.56
N ASP A 335 11.73 -0.24 -14.09
CA ASP A 335 10.86 -0.20 -15.27
C ASP A 335 11.64 -0.23 -16.60
N ASN A 336 12.95 -0.55 -16.55
CA ASN A 336 13.86 -0.51 -17.70
C ASN A 336 13.82 0.83 -18.48
N ASN A 337 13.66 1.94 -17.74
CA ASN A 337 13.58 3.29 -18.28
C ASN A 337 14.34 4.30 -17.39
N ASP A 338 14.23 5.59 -17.71
CA ASP A 338 14.92 6.68 -16.99
C ASP A 338 14.50 6.83 -15.51
N TYR A 339 13.42 6.18 -15.07
CA TYR A 339 12.91 6.17 -13.70
C TYR A 339 13.43 4.99 -12.87
N GLN A 340 14.30 4.13 -13.40
CA GLN A 340 14.89 3.03 -12.64
C GLN A 340 15.71 3.54 -11.43
N ASN A 341 15.48 2.97 -10.25
CA ASN A 341 16.20 3.30 -9.02
C ASN A 341 16.56 2.05 -8.22
N PHE A 342 17.81 1.59 -8.32
CA PHE A 342 18.25 0.37 -7.62
C PHE A 342 18.68 0.60 -6.18
N ASP A 343 19.12 1.81 -5.84
CA ASP A 343 19.79 2.12 -4.58
C ASP A 343 18.89 2.82 -3.56
N VAL A 344 17.65 3.12 -3.94
CA VAL A 344 16.68 3.80 -3.08
C VAL A 344 15.32 3.15 -3.18
N PHE A 345 14.51 3.33 -2.15
CA PHE A 345 13.10 3.02 -2.14
C PHE A 345 12.28 4.25 -2.45
N SER A 346 11.36 4.11 -3.41
CA SER A 346 10.24 5.01 -3.61
C SER A 346 9.20 4.76 -2.53
N SER A 347 8.64 5.84 -1.97
CA SER A 347 7.59 5.79 -0.96
C SER A 347 6.41 6.67 -1.38
N ASN A 348 5.31 6.03 -1.75
CA ASN A 348 4.11 6.70 -2.29
C ASN A 348 2.85 6.15 -1.67
N VAL A 349 1.93 7.06 -1.34
CA VAL A 349 0.61 6.79 -0.82
C VAL A 349 -0.39 7.16 -1.91
N PHE A 350 -1.00 6.17 -2.54
CA PHE A 350 -2.03 6.34 -3.57
C PHE A 350 -3.41 6.31 -2.89
N SER A 351 -3.77 7.44 -2.28
CA SER A 351 -5.03 7.59 -1.57
C SER A 351 -6.15 8.11 -2.48
N TYR A 352 -7.39 7.95 -2.01
CA TYR A 352 -8.59 8.51 -2.63
C TYR A 352 -8.67 10.05 -2.64
N ALA A 353 -7.74 10.71 -1.94
CA ALA A 353 -7.53 12.15 -1.96
C ALA A 353 -6.31 12.58 -2.78
N GLY A 354 -5.79 11.67 -3.61
CA GLY A 354 -4.63 11.87 -4.49
C GLY A 354 -3.36 11.22 -3.96
N ASN A 355 -2.31 11.30 -4.79
CA ASN A 355 -0.97 10.80 -4.47
C ASN A 355 -0.26 11.73 -3.47
N VAL A 356 0.28 11.15 -2.41
CA VAL A 356 1.17 11.83 -1.46
C VAL A 356 2.46 11.03 -1.33
N GLY A 357 3.60 11.70 -1.25
CA GLY A 357 4.91 11.07 -1.24
C GLY A 357 5.67 11.41 -2.50
N GLU A 358 6.56 10.53 -2.93
CA GLU A 358 7.31 10.78 -4.15
C GLU A 358 7.77 9.49 -4.81
N GLY A 359 7.53 9.45 -6.12
CA GLY A 359 7.93 8.36 -6.98
C GLY A 359 9.45 8.25 -7.15
N PRO A 360 9.87 7.36 -8.05
CA PRO A 360 11.28 7.18 -8.35
C PRO A 360 11.90 8.47 -8.89
N CYS A 361 13.10 8.82 -8.41
CA CYS A 361 13.90 9.92 -8.97
C CYS A 361 14.81 9.48 -10.13
N GLY A 362 14.87 8.18 -10.43
CA GLY A 362 15.66 7.64 -11.53
C GLY A 362 17.15 8.00 -11.44
N LYS A 363 17.76 8.32 -12.58
CA LYS A 363 19.16 8.79 -12.66
C LYS A 363 19.43 10.14 -11.98
N ASN A 364 18.38 10.86 -11.54
CA ASN A 364 18.49 12.17 -10.89
C ASN A 364 18.58 12.06 -9.36
N CYS A 365 18.53 10.86 -8.77
CA CYS A 365 18.78 10.69 -7.34
C CYS A 365 20.26 11.01 -7.03
N ASP A 366 20.53 12.10 -6.30
CA ASP A 366 21.88 12.35 -5.78
C ASP A 366 22.09 11.53 -4.50
N LEU A 367 22.90 10.49 -4.60
CA LEU A 367 23.32 9.66 -3.47
C LEU A 367 24.68 10.11 -2.90
N GLY A 368 25.29 11.13 -3.48
CA GLY A 368 26.56 11.69 -3.06
C GLY A 368 26.43 12.49 -1.77
N GLY A 369 27.27 12.21 -0.77
CA GLY A 369 27.31 13.00 0.47
C GLY A 369 26.23 12.67 1.50
N VAL A 370 25.44 11.63 1.29
CA VAL A 370 24.49 11.12 2.28
C VAL A 370 25.29 10.55 3.46
N GLY A 371 25.10 11.14 4.64
CA GLY A 371 25.75 10.70 5.87
C GLY A 371 25.25 9.31 6.35
N PRO A 372 25.29 9.04 7.66
CA PRO A 372 24.85 7.74 8.17
C PRO A 372 23.32 7.54 8.13
N ALA A 373 22.54 8.52 7.67
CA ALA A 373 21.08 8.44 7.56
C ALA A 373 20.63 7.45 6.47
N ASP A 374 19.48 6.82 6.68
CA ASP A 374 18.81 6.01 5.67
C ASP A 374 17.73 6.79 4.91
N LEU A 375 17.25 7.93 5.42
CA LEU A 375 16.41 8.84 4.65
C LEU A 375 17.32 9.81 3.88
N ILE A 376 16.97 10.13 2.65
CA ILE A 376 17.73 11.05 1.79
C ILE A 376 16.81 12.11 1.20
N ASP A 377 17.34 13.33 1.10
CA ASP A 377 16.71 14.44 0.40
C ASP A 377 17.17 14.48 -1.07
N LYS A 378 16.23 14.30 -2.00
CA LYS A 378 16.53 14.24 -3.44
C LYS A 378 16.68 15.60 -4.09
N ALA A 379 16.19 16.68 -3.46
CA ALA A 379 16.05 17.97 -4.13
C ALA A 379 16.22 19.18 -3.20
N THR A 380 16.92 19.06 -2.07
CA THR A 380 17.07 20.12 -1.04
C THR A 380 15.70 20.65 -0.57
N SER A 381 14.84 19.72 -0.17
CA SER A 381 13.42 19.95 0.05
C SER A 381 13.08 20.35 1.49
N MET A 382 11.99 21.12 1.62
CA MET A 382 11.45 21.52 2.93
C MET A 382 11.11 20.32 3.87
N PRO A 383 10.59 19.18 3.40
CA PRO A 383 10.25 18.04 4.27
C PRO A 383 11.45 17.43 5.02
N ALA A 384 12.64 17.37 4.41
CA ALA A 384 13.87 16.91 5.07
C ALA A 384 14.19 17.77 6.30
N SER A 385 14.12 19.10 6.16
CA SER A 385 14.34 20.06 7.26
C SER A 385 13.30 19.98 8.39
N LYS A 386 12.15 19.32 8.14
CA LYS A 386 11.07 19.10 9.12
C LYS A 386 11.08 17.68 9.71
N GLY A 387 12.14 16.91 9.49
CA GLY A 387 12.27 15.54 10.00
C GLY A 387 11.45 14.52 9.21
N GLY A 388 11.28 14.74 7.91
CA GLY A 388 10.58 13.80 7.02
C GLY A 388 9.05 13.86 7.12
N ILE A 389 8.47 15.03 7.35
CA ILE A 389 7.01 15.19 7.43
C ILE A 389 6.44 15.64 6.09
N VAL A 390 5.48 14.88 5.57
CA VAL A 390 4.74 15.14 4.32
C VAL A 390 3.26 15.29 4.65
N THR A 391 2.64 16.36 4.15
CA THR A 391 1.21 16.64 4.39
C THR A 391 0.44 16.49 3.09
N GLN A 392 -0.70 15.81 3.14
CA GLN A 392 -1.60 15.69 1.99
C GLN A 392 -2.04 17.06 1.48
N GLY A 393 -2.02 17.25 0.15
CA GLY A 393 -2.31 18.54 -0.50
C GLY A 393 -1.15 19.55 -0.48
N GLY A 394 0.00 19.19 0.11
CA GLY A 394 1.23 19.97 0.07
C GLY A 394 2.13 19.64 -1.13
N SER A 395 3.35 20.22 -1.14
CA SER A 395 4.39 19.88 -2.12
C SER A 395 4.86 18.43 -1.98
N PHE A 396 5.40 17.87 -3.08
CA PHE A 396 5.99 16.53 -3.08
C PHE A 396 7.06 16.38 -2.00
N ALA A 397 7.21 15.14 -1.51
CA ALA A 397 8.08 14.84 -0.40
C ALA A 397 9.55 15.13 -0.70
N HIS A 398 10.01 14.84 -1.93
CA HIS A 398 11.42 14.95 -2.32
C HIS A 398 12.35 14.12 -1.42
N LEU A 399 11.82 13.01 -0.89
CA LEU A 399 12.49 12.12 0.06
C LEU A 399 12.48 10.70 -0.49
N ALA A 400 13.54 9.94 -0.22
CA ALA A 400 13.56 8.49 -0.37
C ALA A 400 14.28 7.85 0.80
N PHE A 401 14.02 6.57 1.01
CA PHE A 401 14.90 5.75 1.81
C PHE A 401 16.02 5.18 0.94
N ARG A 402 17.25 5.13 1.42
CA ARG A 402 18.29 4.30 0.82
C ARG A 402 17.91 2.83 0.95
N ARG A 403 18.11 2.06 -0.10
CA ARG A 403 18.06 0.60 -0.06
C ARG A 403 19.34 0.08 0.61
N PRO A 404 19.27 -0.60 1.76
CA PRO A 404 20.41 -1.31 2.29
C PRO A 404 20.82 -2.39 1.29
N THR A 405 22.09 -2.39 0.87
CA THR A 405 22.56 -3.31 -0.17
C THR A 405 22.49 -4.77 0.29
N GLU A 406 22.79 -5.05 1.57
CA GLU A 406 22.83 -6.43 2.12
C GLU A 406 22.34 -6.55 3.58
N GLY A 407 22.32 -5.47 4.36
CA GLY A 407 22.00 -5.53 5.78
C GLY A 407 20.50 -5.56 6.11
N TYR A 408 20.12 -6.32 7.12
CA TYR A 408 18.76 -6.26 7.68
C TYR A 408 18.45 -4.90 8.32
N ARG A 409 17.19 -4.47 8.18
CA ARG A 409 16.58 -3.35 8.90
C ARG A 409 15.30 -3.81 9.57
N TYR A 410 14.95 -3.18 10.68
CA TYR A 410 13.56 -3.13 11.09
C TYR A 410 12.83 -2.13 10.19
N VAL A 411 11.84 -2.62 9.46
CA VAL A 411 10.95 -1.86 8.60
C VAL A 411 9.63 -1.71 9.35
N LEU A 412 9.22 -0.47 9.59
CA LEU A 412 7.98 -0.16 10.30
C LEU A 412 7.03 0.59 9.36
N ALA A 413 5.75 0.21 9.41
CA ALA A 413 4.65 0.99 8.86
C ALA A 413 3.54 1.10 9.91
N LEU A 414 3.42 2.28 10.51
CA LEU A 414 2.46 2.61 11.57
C LEU A 414 1.31 3.43 10.98
N PHE A 415 0.09 3.00 11.22
CA PHE A 415 -1.16 3.67 10.88
C PHE A 415 -1.91 3.97 12.16
N ASP A 416 -2.03 5.24 12.53
CA ASP A 416 -2.76 5.68 13.72
C ASP A 416 -3.97 6.50 13.30
N VAL A 417 -5.15 5.89 13.38
CA VAL A 417 -6.43 6.48 12.98
C VAL A 417 -6.71 7.73 13.82
N ARG A 418 -6.51 7.63 15.15
CA ARG A 418 -6.65 8.74 16.10
C ARG A 418 -5.98 10.04 15.68
N THR A 419 -4.72 9.96 15.24
CA THR A 419 -3.93 11.16 14.87
C THR A 419 -3.94 11.45 13.39
N ARG A 420 -4.57 10.59 12.57
CA ARG A 420 -4.62 10.71 11.11
C ARG A 420 -3.22 10.68 10.48
N GLN A 421 -2.34 9.82 11.02
CA GLN A 421 -0.95 9.70 10.60
C GLN A 421 -0.60 8.31 10.12
N MET A 422 0.27 8.28 9.11
CA MET A 422 1.02 7.10 8.73
C MET A 422 2.51 7.40 8.88
N GLN A 423 3.28 6.52 9.48
CA GLN A 423 4.72 6.67 9.60
C GLN A 423 5.44 5.42 9.09
N LEU A 424 6.41 5.66 8.21
CA LEU A 424 7.39 4.69 7.75
C LEU A 424 8.71 4.91 8.45
N ALA A 425 9.40 3.82 8.82
CA ALA A 425 10.76 3.91 9.35
C ALA A 425 11.65 2.75 8.90
N LEU A 426 12.93 3.06 8.72
CA LEU A 426 14.02 2.07 8.66
C LEU A 426 14.91 2.27 9.88
N ILE A 427 15.15 1.19 10.62
CA ILE A 427 15.97 1.19 11.83
C ILE A 427 17.01 0.07 11.73
N HIS A 428 18.28 0.42 11.90
CA HIS A 428 19.35 -0.57 11.97
C HIS A 428 19.28 -1.36 13.29
N PRO A 429 19.38 -2.72 13.28
CA PRO A 429 19.28 -3.53 14.50
C PRO A 429 20.28 -3.17 15.60
N ASN A 430 21.50 -2.74 15.23
CA ASN A 430 22.53 -2.28 16.18
C ASN A 430 22.40 -0.81 16.61
N LYS A 431 21.38 -0.07 16.13
CA LYS A 431 21.19 1.35 16.43
C LYS A 431 19.70 1.68 16.63
N VAL A 432 19.05 0.91 17.51
CA VAL A 432 17.65 1.15 17.87
C VAL A 432 17.53 2.48 18.64
N PRO A 433 16.71 3.44 18.16
CA PRO A 433 16.51 4.70 18.85
C PRO A 433 15.70 4.51 20.12
N ALA A 434 15.92 5.38 21.12
CA ALA A 434 15.19 5.35 22.39
C ALA A 434 13.66 5.38 22.20
N ALA A 435 13.19 6.12 21.18
CA ALA A 435 11.77 6.21 20.84
C ALA A 435 11.14 4.86 20.47
N ALA A 436 11.94 3.92 19.96
CA ALA A 436 11.49 2.58 19.57
C ALA A 436 11.83 1.50 20.62
N ALA A 437 12.46 1.84 21.74
CA ALA A 437 12.94 0.88 22.73
C ALA A 437 11.81 0.08 23.42
N GLY A 438 10.59 0.63 23.47
CA GLY A 438 9.43 -0.09 23.98
C GLY A 438 8.88 -1.16 23.02
N LEU A 439 9.36 -1.17 21.76
CA LEU A 439 8.97 -2.11 20.71
C LEU A 439 10.14 -3.01 20.30
N LEU A 440 11.30 -2.43 20.00
CA LEU A 440 12.45 -3.10 19.41
C LEU A 440 13.59 -3.26 20.42
N PRO A 441 14.35 -4.37 20.35
CA PRO A 441 14.16 -5.50 19.43
C PRO A 441 13.18 -6.57 19.97
N GLU A 442 12.63 -6.37 21.16
CA GLU A 442 11.94 -7.43 21.92
C GLU A 442 10.58 -7.87 21.36
N LEU A 443 9.90 -7.01 20.57
CA LEU A 443 8.59 -7.26 19.98
C LEU A 443 7.59 -7.83 21.03
N PRO A 444 7.27 -7.03 22.07
CA PRO A 444 6.47 -7.51 23.18
C PRO A 444 5.04 -7.83 22.75
N ARG A 445 4.34 -8.65 23.53
CA ARG A 445 2.95 -9.06 23.25
C ARG A 445 1.97 -7.88 23.09
N SER A 446 2.19 -6.83 23.87
CA SER A 446 1.33 -5.65 23.95
C SER A 446 2.17 -4.38 24.08
N LEU A 447 1.68 -3.30 23.48
CA LEU A 447 2.25 -1.96 23.57
C LEU A 447 1.21 -1.03 24.19
N GLY A 448 1.66 -0.11 25.04
CA GLY A 448 0.83 0.99 25.51
C GLY A 448 0.82 2.14 24.51
N ARG A 449 -0.21 2.99 24.57
CA ARG A 449 -0.29 4.23 23.77
C ARG A 449 0.99 5.06 23.81
N ALA A 450 1.66 5.15 24.96
CA ALA A 450 2.90 5.90 25.09
C ALA A 450 4.01 5.41 24.14
N THR A 451 4.08 4.10 23.87
CA THR A 451 5.02 3.54 22.89
C THR A 451 4.64 3.97 21.47
N ILE A 452 3.35 3.97 21.13
CA ILE A 452 2.85 4.41 19.83
C ILE A 452 3.08 5.90 19.61
N ASP A 453 2.79 6.73 20.60
CA ASP A 453 3.05 8.17 20.54
C ASP A 453 4.56 8.46 20.44
N SER A 454 5.39 7.68 21.13
CA SER A 454 6.85 7.75 21.02
C SER A 454 7.33 7.41 19.61
N LEU A 455 6.78 6.37 18.98
CA LEU A 455 7.05 6.03 17.58
C LEU A 455 6.61 7.17 16.65
N LEU A 456 5.35 7.62 16.74
CA LEU A 456 4.85 8.75 15.92
C LEU A 456 5.66 10.04 16.09
N GLY A 457 6.26 10.26 17.26
CA GLY A 457 7.17 11.38 17.55
C GLY A 457 8.62 11.18 17.07
N MET A 458 9.00 9.97 16.66
CA MET A 458 10.35 9.63 16.24
C MET A 458 10.74 10.36 14.94
N ARG A 459 11.86 11.07 14.98
CA ARG A 459 12.44 11.79 13.83
C ARG A 459 13.89 11.37 13.66
N LEU A 460 14.11 10.32 12.89
CA LEU A 460 15.47 9.89 12.54
C LEU A 460 16.02 10.80 11.45
N PRO A 461 17.35 11.01 11.41
CA PRO A 461 17.95 11.93 10.46
C PRO A 461 17.66 11.51 9.01
N GLY A 462 17.68 12.51 8.12
CA GLY A 462 17.51 12.36 6.69
C GLY A 462 18.28 13.40 5.91
#